data_AF-A0A7W0PQY4-F1
#
_entry.id   AF-A0A7W0PQY4-F1
#
_cell.length_a   1.000
_cell.length_b   1.000
_cell.length_c   1.000
_cell.angle_alpha   90.00
_cell.angle_beta   90.00
_cell.angle_gamma   90.00
#
_symmetry.space_group_name_H-M   'P 1'
#
loop_
_entity.id
_entity.type
_entity.pdbx_description
1 polymer ?
#
loop_
_entity_poly.entity_id
_entity_poly.type
_entity_poly.pdbx_seq_one_letter_code
_entity_poly.pdbx_strand_id
1 'polypeptide(L)'
;MLPNGNVFIGWGSAPVFSEIDAEGNLLFNGRFPQVANSYRAYRLPWVGTPSAPPDTAVELGLGDDLTVYASWNGATDVVQWEVLAGPDPEALEPVGSGARIGFEAAIEVTTAEPYLAVRSLNAEGDVLGASEPIMPRG
;
A
#
# COMPACT_ATOMS: atom_id res chain seq x y z
N MET A 1 -5.11 -15.23 22.25
CA MET A 1 -5.88 -15.68 21.08
C MET A 1 -6.26 -14.45 20.28
N LEU A 2 -6.12 -14.51 18.96
CA LEU A 2 -6.47 -13.45 18.03
C LEU A 2 -7.95 -13.54 17.62
N PRO A 3 -8.55 -12.47 17.07
CA PRO A 3 -9.96 -12.47 16.67
C PRO A 3 -10.34 -13.57 15.66
N ASN A 4 -9.39 -14.02 14.85
CA ASN A 4 -9.57 -15.09 13.86
C ASN A 4 -9.39 -16.51 14.42
N GLY A 5 -9.25 -16.67 15.74
CA GLY A 5 -9.07 -17.98 16.40
C GLY A 5 -7.61 -18.43 16.53
N ASN A 6 -6.67 -17.76 15.87
CA ASN A 6 -5.24 -18.11 15.95
C ASN A 6 -4.66 -17.80 17.34
N VAL A 7 -3.56 -18.46 17.68
CA VAL A 7 -2.80 -18.19 18.91
C VAL A 7 -1.48 -17.51 18.55
N PHE A 8 -1.29 -16.30 19.06
CA PHE A 8 -0.01 -15.61 19.01
C PHE A 8 0.75 -15.82 20.32
N ILE A 9 1.98 -16.30 20.22
CA ILE A 9 2.80 -16.76 21.35
C ILE A 9 4.10 -15.96 21.37
N GLY A 10 4.40 -15.35 22.52
CA GLY A 10 5.74 -14.89 22.84
C GLY A 10 6.43 -15.94 23.71
N TRP A 11 7.59 -16.42 23.30
CA TRP A 11 8.28 -17.53 23.99
C TRP A 11 9.19 -17.08 25.13
N GLY A 12 8.96 -15.88 25.67
CA GLY A 12 9.61 -15.42 26.88
C GLY A 12 11.10 -15.15 26.67
N SER A 13 11.90 -15.99 27.32
CA SER A 13 13.37 -16.02 27.25
C SER A 13 13.92 -16.61 25.95
N ALA A 14 13.09 -17.31 25.17
CA ALA A 14 13.46 -17.61 23.80
C ALA A 14 13.12 -16.35 22.96
N PRO A 15 14.08 -15.81 22.19
CA PRO A 15 13.92 -14.53 21.47
C PRO A 15 13.05 -14.71 20.22
N VAL A 16 11.95 -15.44 20.32
CA VAL A 16 11.08 -15.83 19.22
C VAL A 16 9.62 -15.58 19.58
N PHE A 17 8.83 -15.34 18.54
CA PHE A 17 7.38 -15.25 18.63
C PHE A 17 6.76 -15.95 17.43
N SER A 18 5.59 -16.55 17.63
CA SER A 18 4.96 -17.41 16.64
C SER A 18 3.45 -17.20 16.59
N GLU A 19 2.87 -17.47 15.44
CA GLU A 19 1.43 -17.61 15.27
C GLU A 19 1.10 -19.02 14.80
N ILE A 20 0.13 -19.64 15.45
CA ILE A 20 -0.39 -20.96 15.08
C ILE A 20 -1.90 -20.89 14.85
N ASP A 21 -2.41 -21.70 13.92
CA ASP A 21 -3.85 -21.90 13.73
C ASP A 21 -4.45 -22.87 14.77
N ALA A 22 -5.76 -23.12 14.69
CA ALA A 22 -6.49 -23.98 15.61
C ALA A 22 -6.09 -25.46 15.48
N GLU A 23 -5.58 -25.87 14.32
CA GLU A 23 -5.08 -27.21 14.02
C GLU A 23 -3.62 -27.40 14.49
N GLY A 24 -2.95 -26.33 14.91
CA GLY A 24 -1.58 -26.32 15.41
C GLY A 24 -0.51 -26.10 14.34
N ASN A 25 -0.88 -25.69 13.12
CA ASN A 25 0.07 -25.35 12.07
C ASN A 25 0.72 -23.98 12.33
N LEU A 26 2.02 -23.87 12.07
CA LEU A 26 2.77 -22.62 12.18
C LEU A 26 2.49 -21.72 10.98
N LEU A 27 1.86 -20.57 11.21
CA LEU A 27 1.52 -19.58 10.18
C LEU A 27 2.57 -18.46 10.06
N PHE A 28 3.18 -18.09 11.19
CA PHE A 28 4.14 -17.01 11.24
C PHE A 28 5.17 -17.26 12.34
N ASN A 29 6.42 -16.88 12.10
CA ASN A 29 7.48 -16.93 13.10
C ASN A 29 8.47 -15.78 12.93
N GLY A 30 8.73 -15.05 14.00
CA GLY A 30 9.71 -13.97 14.07
C GLY A 30 10.74 -14.21 15.17
N ARG A 31 11.91 -13.59 15.04
CA ARG A 31 13.01 -13.68 16.00
C ARG A 31 13.59 -12.30 16.29
N PHE A 32 13.74 -11.96 17.56
CA PHE A 32 14.52 -10.81 18.02
C PHE A 32 16.02 -11.13 18.00
N PRO A 33 16.91 -10.11 18.04
CA PRO A 33 18.33 -10.35 18.33
C PRO A 33 18.51 -11.22 19.58
N GLN A 34 19.53 -12.08 19.63
CA GLN A 34 19.68 -13.11 20.67
C GLN A 34 19.75 -12.57 22.11
N VAL A 35 20.10 -11.29 22.26
CA VAL A 35 20.19 -10.61 23.56
C VAL A 35 18.85 -10.11 24.11
N ALA A 36 17.78 -10.19 23.32
CA ALA A 36 16.47 -9.65 23.68
C ALA A 36 15.52 -10.76 24.17
N ASN A 37 14.83 -10.48 25.28
CA ASN A 37 13.74 -11.32 25.79
C ASN A 37 12.42 -10.57 25.66
N SER A 38 11.32 -11.31 25.57
CA SER A 38 9.96 -10.75 25.63
C SER A 38 9.28 -11.19 26.93
N TYR A 39 8.56 -10.29 27.61
CA TYR A 39 7.65 -10.70 28.69
C TYR A 39 6.27 -11.05 28.13
N ARG A 40 5.85 -10.29 27.11
CA ARG A 40 4.57 -10.42 26.39
C ARG A 40 4.79 -10.15 24.92
N ALA A 41 3.99 -10.79 24.07
CA ALA A 41 3.94 -10.54 22.64
C ALA A 41 2.48 -10.33 22.22
N TYR A 42 2.24 -9.31 21.41
CA TYR A 42 0.91 -8.95 20.92
C TYR A 42 0.97 -8.79 19.41
N ARG A 43 -0.07 -9.27 18.73
CA ARG A 43 -0.36 -8.93 17.34
C ARG A 43 -1.65 -8.14 17.34
N LEU A 44 -1.60 -6.90 16.85
CA LEU A 44 -2.71 -5.97 16.84
C LEU A 44 -2.94 -5.50 15.40
N PRO A 45 -4.18 -5.12 15.04
CA PRO A 45 -4.42 -4.36 13.82
C PRO A 45 -3.55 -3.10 13.83
N TRP A 46 -2.97 -2.79 12.68
CA TRP A 46 -2.19 -1.58 12.50
C TRP A 46 -2.83 -0.76 11.39
N VAL A 47 -3.14 0.49 11.70
CA VAL A 47 -3.57 1.51 10.74
C VAL A 47 -2.44 2.53 10.62
N GLY A 48 -1.99 2.76 9.39
CA GLY A 48 -0.95 3.72 9.07
C GLY A 48 -1.49 4.82 8.16
N THR A 49 -1.26 6.06 8.57
CA THR A 49 -1.63 7.29 7.86
C THR A 49 -0.37 8.13 7.65
N PRO A 50 0.42 7.88 6.59
CA PRO A 50 1.66 8.61 6.36
C PRO A 50 1.38 10.09 6.12
N SER A 51 2.32 10.95 6.53
CA SER A 51 2.24 12.39 6.29
C SER A 51 2.76 12.81 4.92
N ALA A 52 3.64 12.00 4.32
CA ALA A 52 4.10 12.22 2.95
C ALA A 52 2.98 11.82 1.97
N PRO A 53 2.88 12.47 0.80
CA PRO A 53 1.95 12.03 -0.23
C PRO A 53 2.35 10.67 -0.82
N PRO A 54 1.45 10.01 -1.56
CA PRO A 54 1.79 8.90 -2.45
C PRO A 54 2.89 9.26 -3.45
N ASP A 55 3.71 8.26 -3.79
CA ASP A 55 4.69 8.34 -4.86
C ASP A 55 4.09 7.83 -6.18
N THR A 56 4.46 8.45 -7.29
CA THR A 56 4.05 8.03 -8.63
C THR A 56 5.21 7.99 -9.61
N ALA A 57 5.19 7.01 -10.50
CA ALA A 57 6.07 6.91 -11.67
C ALA A 57 5.26 6.52 -12.91
N VAL A 58 5.76 6.86 -14.09
CA VAL A 58 5.07 6.60 -15.36
C VAL A 58 6.03 5.99 -16.36
N GLU A 59 5.58 4.93 -17.02
CA GLU A 59 6.24 4.30 -18.16
C GLU A 59 5.41 4.56 -19.42
N LEU A 60 6.06 5.08 -20.47
CA LEU A 60 5.41 5.39 -21.74
C LEU A 60 5.29 4.14 -22.61
N GLY A 61 4.10 3.91 -23.15
CA GLY A 61 3.79 2.84 -24.10
C GLY A 61 3.82 3.32 -25.55
N LEU A 62 3.05 2.64 -26.41
CA LEU A 62 2.88 3.02 -27.82
C LEU A 62 1.75 4.04 -27.96
N GLY A 63 2.01 5.16 -28.63
CA GLY A 63 1.02 6.22 -28.78
C GLY A 63 0.75 6.90 -27.43
N ASP A 64 -0.52 6.97 -27.04
CA ASP A 64 -0.98 7.61 -25.82
C ASP A 64 -1.16 6.61 -24.64
N ASP A 65 -0.70 5.37 -24.81
CA ASP A 65 -0.75 4.34 -23.78
C ASP A 65 0.34 4.55 -22.73
N LEU A 66 -0.01 4.36 -21.46
CA LEU A 66 0.85 4.61 -20.30
C LEU A 66 0.62 3.53 -19.24
N THR A 67 1.69 3.18 -18.52
CA THR A 67 1.60 2.44 -17.26
C THR A 67 1.97 3.38 -16.12
N VAL A 68 1.01 3.65 -15.25
CA VAL A 68 1.19 4.48 -14.05
C VAL A 68 1.41 3.57 -12.84
N TYR A 69 2.54 3.75 -12.18
CA TYR A 69 2.88 3.07 -10.95
C TYR A 69 2.54 3.98 -9.77
N ALA A 70 1.86 3.41 -8.77
CA ALA A 70 1.47 4.10 -7.55
C ALA A 70 1.94 3.31 -6.33
N SER A 71 2.54 4.00 -5.36
CA SER A 71 2.91 3.41 -4.07
C SER A 71 2.76 4.42 -2.94
N TRP A 72 2.47 3.94 -1.73
CA TRP A 72 2.44 4.81 -0.55
C TRP A 72 2.86 4.05 0.70
N ASN A 73 4.13 4.23 1.05
CA ASN A 73 4.72 3.47 2.14
C ASN A 73 4.08 3.83 3.48
N GLY A 74 3.59 2.81 4.18
CA GLY A 74 2.96 2.95 5.49
C GLY A 74 1.47 3.26 5.45
N ALA A 75 0.87 3.52 4.29
CA ALA A 75 -0.58 3.70 4.18
C ALA A 75 -1.27 2.33 4.20
N THR A 76 -2.16 2.07 5.17
CA THR A 76 -2.81 0.76 5.31
C THR A 76 -4.20 0.70 4.72
N ASP A 77 -4.91 1.83 4.69
CA ASP A 77 -6.35 1.85 4.40
C ASP A 77 -6.67 2.08 2.92
N VAL A 78 -5.64 2.27 2.09
CA VAL A 78 -5.80 2.36 0.64
C VAL A 78 -6.25 1.00 0.10
N VAL A 79 -7.36 0.99 -0.65
CA VAL A 79 -7.87 -0.19 -1.36
C VAL A 79 -7.85 -0.02 -2.88
N GLN A 80 -7.91 1.22 -3.35
CA GLN A 80 -7.94 1.55 -4.78
C GLN A 80 -7.12 2.81 -5.05
N TRP A 81 -6.55 2.84 -6.26
CA TRP A 81 -5.88 3.98 -6.86
C TRP A 81 -6.69 4.48 -8.03
N GLU A 82 -6.80 5.80 -8.17
CA GLU A 82 -7.28 6.45 -9.39
C GLU A 82 -6.15 7.25 -10.02
N VAL A 83 -5.98 7.06 -11.33
CA VAL A 83 -5.08 7.87 -12.15
C VAL A 83 -5.86 9.09 -12.63
N LEU A 84 -5.28 10.26 -12.43
CA LEU A 84 -5.80 11.54 -12.87
C LEU A 84 -4.92 12.07 -13.99
N ALA A 85 -5.51 12.70 -15.00
CA ALA A 85 -4.78 13.38 -16.06
C ALA A 85 -5.45 14.69 -16.47
N GLY A 86 -4.67 15.63 -17.00
CA GLY A 86 -5.23 16.89 -17.51
C GLY A 86 -4.21 17.85 -18.12
N PRO A 87 -4.69 18.96 -18.68
CA PRO A 87 -3.85 19.93 -19.40
C PRO A 87 -3.03 20.82 -18.47
N ASP A 88 -3.40 20.88 -17.18
CA ASP A 88 -2.79 21.71 -16.14
C ASP A 88 -2.73 20.92 -14.82
N PRO A 89 -1.68 21.08 -13.99
CA PRO A 89 -1.56 20.38 -12.70
C PRO A 89 -2.72 20.65 -11.71
N GLU A 90 -3.46 21.75 -11.87
CA GLU A 90 -4.63 22.08 -11.05
C GLU A 90 -5.96 21.61 -11.68
N ALA A 91 -5.94 21.10 -12.92
CA ALA A 91 -7.11 20.69 -13.68
C ALA A 91 -7.01 19.23 -14.14
N LEU A 92 -6.94 18.31 -13.17
CA LEU A 92 -6.84 16.86 -13.43
C LEU A 92 -8.19 16.15 -13.26
N GLU A 93 -8.52 15.26 -14.18
CA GLU A 93 -9.72 14.41 -14.15
C GLU A 93 -9.36 12.92 -14.13
N PRO A 94 -10.19 12.04 -13.52
CA PRO A 94 -9.93 10.61 -13.51
C PRO A 94 -9.95 10.01 -14.92
N VAL A 95 -8.89 9.28 -15.27
CA VAL A 95 -8.75 8.58 -16.56
C VAL A 95 -8.67 7.06 -16.44
N GLY A 96 -8.45 6.55 -15.23
CA GLY A 96 -8.39 5.12 -14.96
C GLY A 96 -8.25 4.80 -13.49
N SER A 97 -8.34 3.52 -13.13
CA SER A 97 -8.17 3.09 -11.75
C SER A 97 -7.65 1.66 -11.66
N GLY A 98 -7.06 1.32 -10.51
CA GLY A 98 -6.59 -0.02 -10.22
C GLY A 98 -6.68 -0.34 -8.74
N ALA A 99 -6.94 -1.60 -8.40
CA ALA A 99 -6.91 -2.05 -7.01
C ALA A 99 -5.49 -1.96 -6.45
N ARG A 100 -5.36 -1.65 -5.16
CA ARG A 100 -4.08 -1.78 -4.49
C ARG A 100 -3.75 -3.26 -4.33
N ILE A 101 -2.70 -3.71 -5.02
CA ILE A 101 -2.18 -5.07 -4.91
C ILE A 101 -0.71 -4.98 -4.47
N GLY A 102 -0.40 -5.54 -3.29
CA GLY A 102 0.96 -5.48 -2.76
C GLY A 102 1.41 -4.07 -2.35
N PHE A 103 2.69 -3.78 -2.56
CA PHE A 103 3.31 -2.49 -2.20
C PHE A 103 3.09 -1.42 -3.28
N GLU A 104 3.28 -1.80 -4.54
CA GLU A 104 3.16 -0.93 -5.71
C GLU A 104 2.10 -1.50 -6.65
N ALA A 105 1.24 -0.64 -7.18
CA ALA A 105 0.22 -0.99 -8.16
C ALA A 105 0.55 -0.37 -9.52
N ALA A 106 0.49 -1.18 -10.57
CA ALA A 106 0.60 -0.74 -11.96
C ALA A 106 -0.80 -0.60 -12.58
N ILE A 107 -1.06 0.54 -13.22
CA ILE A 107 -2.37 0.90 -13.78
C ILE A 107 -2.16 1.34 -15.22
N GLU A 108 -2.73 0.58 -16.15
CA GLU A 108 -2.70 0.91 -17.57
C GLU A 108 -3.79 1.93 -17.89
N VAL A 109 -3.42 3.04 -18.54
CA VAL A 109 -4.35 4.08 -19.00
C VAL A 109 -3.92 4.58 -20.38
N THR A 110 -4.87 5.16 -21.12
CA THR A 110 -4.58 5.83 -22.39
C THR A 110 -5.00 7.29 -22.27
N THR A 111 -4.06 8.22 -22.40
CA THR A 111 -4.35 9.66 -22.37
C THR A 111 -3.28 10.47 -23.07
N ALA A 112 -3.71 11.50 -23.80
CA ALA A 112 -2.83 12.49 -24.44
C ALA A 112 -2.52 13.69 -23.53
N GLU A 113 -3.06 13.71 -22.32
CA GLU A 113 -2.89 14.81 -21.38
C GLU A 113 -1.47 14.86 -20.80
N PRO A 114 -0.86 16.05 -20.68
CA PRO A 114 0.55 16.18 -20.31
C PRO A 114 0.84 15.99 -18.82
N TYR A 115 -0.15 16.20 -17.94
CA TYR A 115 0.02 16.04 -16.50
C TYR A 115 -0.72 14.81 -16.00
N LEU A 116 -0.08 14.08 -15.10
CA LEU A 116 -0.61 12.89 -14.43
C LEU A 116 -0.43 13.00 -12.92
N ALA A 117 -1.38 12.46 -12.17
CA ALA A 117 -1.25 12.24 -10.74
C ALA A 117 -1.99 10.96 -10.36
N VAL A 118 -1.76 10.47 -9.14
CA VAL A 118 -2.58 9.40 -8.57
C VAL A 118 -3.22 9.86 -7.27
N ARG A 119 -4.44 9.42 -7.02
CA ARG A 119 -5.07 9.52 -5.71
C ARG A 119 -5.46 8.16 -5.18
N SER A 120 -5.43 8.02 -3.87
CA SER A 120 -5.77 6.81 -3.15
C SER A 120 -7.16 6.92 -2.53
N LEU A 121 -7.90 5.81 -2.55
CA LEU A 121 -9.24 5.69 -1.98
C LEU A 121 -9.30 4.62 -0.88
N ASN A 122 -10.12 4.86 0.14
CA ASN A 122 -10.50 3.84 1.12
C ASN A 122 -11.67 2.96 0.60
N ALA A 123 -12.13 2.01 1.42
CA ALA A 123 -13.21 1.09 1.08
C ALA A 123 -14.56 1.79 0.86
N GLU A 124 -14.73 2.99 1.43
CA GLU A 124 -15.91 3.83 1.31
C GLU A 124 -15.88 4.72 0.04
N GLY A 125 -14.74 4.81 -0.63
CA GLY A 125 -14.53 5.66 -1.80
C GLY A 125 -14.06 7.08 -1.46
N ASP A 126 -13.71 7.36 -0.21
CA ASP A 126 -13.14 8.64 0.20
C ASP A 126 -11.66 8.74 -0.20
N VAL A 127 -11.25 9.94 -0.60
CA VAL A 127 -9.85 10.23 -0.93
C VAL A 127 -9.00 10.30 0.34
N LEU A 128 -7.96 9.49 0.40
CA LEU A 128 -7.00 9.47 1.52
C LEU A 128 -5.78 10.37 1.28
N GLY A 129 -5.37 10.52 0.03
CA GLY A 129 -4.22 11.33 -0.36
C GLY A 129 -3.96 11.26 -1.86
N ALA A 130 -3.25 12.26 -2.40
CA ALA A 130 -2.89 12.36 -3.81
C ALA A 130 -1.39 12.67 -3.95
N SER A 131 -0.78 12.15 -5.02
CA SER A 131 0.59 12.50 -5.38
C SER A 131 0.68 13.92 -5.90
N GLU A 132 1.89 14.47 -5.93
CA GLU A 132 2.16 15.66 -6.72
C GLU A 132 1.94 15.36 -8.23
N PRO A 133 1.39 16.30 -9.01
CA PRO A 133 1.29 16.15 -10.45
C PRO A 133 2.67 16.07 -11.10
N ILE A 134 2.83 15.15 -12.04
CA ILE A 134 4.04 14.98 -12.83
C ILE A 134 3.75 15.13 -14.31
N MET A 135 4.73 15.62 -15.04
CA MET A 135 4.75 15.59 -16.51
C MET A 135 5.83 14.59 -16.93
N PRO A 136 5.46 13.38 -17.41
CA PRO A 136 6.42 12.39 -17.86
C PRO A 136 7.31 13.00 -18.95
N ARG A 137 8.62 12.91 -18.78
CA ARG A 137 9.57 13.26 -19.84
C ARG A 137 9.97 11.99 -20.57
N GLY A 138 9.79 11.97 -21.89
CA GLY A 138 10.37 10.96 -22.77
C GLY A 138 11.88 11.06 -22.87
#